data_AF-A0A2J6QLD9-F1
#
_entry.id   AF-A0A2J6QLD9-F1
#
_cell.length_a   1.000
_cell.length_b   1.000
_cell.length_c   1.000
_cell.angle_alpha   90.00
_cell.angle_beta   90.00
_cell.angle_gamma   90.00
#
_symmetry.space_group_name_H-M   'P 1'
#
loop_
_entity.id
_entity.type
_entity.pdbx_description
1 polymer ?
#
loop_
_entity_poly.entity_id
_entity_poly.type
_entity_poly.pdbx_seq_one_letter_code
_entity_poly.pdbx_strand_id
1 'polypeptide(L)' 'IDLTFISVPEGRLVRGSSRDKYFALSYVWGGRSIFQTTTSNSLTSIMKKIPATIQDSIALMQSMGERYLWVDSL' A
#
# COMPACT_ATOMS: atom_id res chain seq x y z
N ILE A 1 -8.82 -10.88 11.35
CA ILE A 1 -9.16 -10.15 10.12
C ILE A 1 -7.91 -10.20 9.26
N ASP A 2 -8.01 -10.83 8.09
CA ASP A 2 -6.92 -10.83 7.12
C ASP A 2 -6.88 -9.47 6.44
N LEU A 3 -5.71 -8.82 6.51
CA LEU A 3 -5.49 -7.51 5.91
C LEU A 3 -4.40 -7.64 4.84
N THR A 4 -4.57 -6.90 3.75
CA THR A 4 -3.54 -6.77 2.72
C THR A 4 -2.75 -5.50 2.99
N PHE A 5 -1.44 -5.62 3.16
CA PHE A 5 -0.52 -4.51 3.39
C PHE A 5 0.41 -4.33 2.20
N ILE A 6 0.84 -3.10 1.97
CA ILE A 6 1.95 -2.76 1.09
C ILE A 6 3.23 -2.84 1.93
N SER A 7 4.11 -3.77 1.56
CA SER A 7 5.48 -3.82 2.03
C SER A 7 6.27 -2.68 1.39
N VAL A 8 6.62 -1.70 2.20
CA VAL A 8 7.40 -0.51 1.83
C VAL A 8 8.82 -0.83 1.32
N PRO A 9 9.60 -1.73 1.95
CA PRO A 9 10.96 -2.04 1.48
C PRO A 9 10.98 -2.88 0.20
N GLU A 10 10.00 -3.76 0.00
CA GLU A 10 9.98 -4.65 -1.18
C GLU A 10 9.09 -4.15 -2.30
N GLY A 11 8.21 -3.17 -2.04
CA GLY A 11 7.17 -2.79 -2.99
C GLY A 11 6.33 -4.02 -3.36
N ARG A 12 5.76 -4.71 -2.38
CA ARG A 12 4.93 -5.91 -2.61
C ARG A 12 3.70 -5.93 -1.73
N LEU A 13 2.65 -6.59 -2.19
CA LEU A 13 1.49 -6.87 -1.34
C LEU A 13 1.77 -8.08 -0.48
N VAL A 14 1.66 -7.89 0.82
CA VAL A 14 1.79 -8.95 1.80
C VAL A 14 0.45 -9.09 2.50
N ARG A 15 0.03 -10.34 2.69
CA ARG A 15 -1.08 -10.63 3.58
C ARG A 15 -0.54 -10.69 4.99
N GLY A 16 -1.16 -9.96 5.89
CA GLY A 16 -0.83 -9.99 7.30
C GLY A 16 -2.08 -9.95 8.16
N SER A 17 -1.86 -9.85 9.46
CA SER A 17 -2.94 -9.80 10.43
C SER A 17 -3.04 -8.40 11.01
N SER A 18 -4.21 -8.05 11.56
CA SER A 18 -4.37 -6.82 12.36
C SER A 18 -3.51 -6.78 13.63
N ARG A 19 -2.72 -7.83 13.90
CA ARG A 19 -1.73 -7.92 14.98
C ARG A 19 -0.39 -7.28 14.62
N ASP A 20 -0.11 -7.09 13.33
CA ASP A 20 1.12 -6.47 12.88
C ASP A 20 1.07 -4.96 13.08
N LYS A 21 2.23 -4.31 13.28
CA LYS A 21 2.28 -2.84 13.27
C LYS A 21 2.19 -2.37 11.82
N TYR A 22 1.14 -1.63 11.51
CA TYR A 22 0.92 -1.03 10.20
C TYR A 22 0.44 0.42 10.34
N PHE A 23 0.64 1.19 9.28
CA PHE A 23 0.06 2.50 9.12
C PHE A 23 -1.20 2.37 8.26
N ALA A 24 -2.28 3.04 8.64
CA ALA A 24 -3.48 3.09 7.84
C ALA A 24 -3.50 4.40 7.04
N LEU A 25 -3.61 4.30 5.71
CA LEU A 25 -3.85 5.44 4.84
C LEU A 25 -5.31 5.44 4.42
N SER A 26 -6.08 6.34 5.05
CA SER A 26 -7.46 6.63 4.68
C SER A 26 -7.45 7.79 3.69
N TYR A 27 -7.68 7.48 2.41
CA TYR A 27 -7.69 8.48 1.35
C TYR A 27 -8.87 8.26 0.41
N VAL A 28 -9.31 9.34 -0.24
CA VAL A 28 -10.45 9.31 -1.17
C VAL A 28 -9.95 9.05 -2.59
N TRP A 29 -10.47 8.00 -3.22
CA TRP A 29 -10.04 7.47 -4.52
C TRP A 29 -10.28 8.37 -5.74
N GLY A 30 -10.86 9.56 -5.56
CA GLY A 30 -10.94 10.61 -6.58
C GLY A 30 -11.25 10.12 -7.99
N GLY A 31 -12.39 9.45 -8.20
CA GLY A 31 -12.91 9.06 -9.53
C GLY A 31 -12.03 8.17 -10.41
N ARG A 32 -10.84 7.76 -9.97
CA ARG A 32 -9.93 6.91 -10.75
C ARG A 32 -10.18 5.44 -10.42
N SER A 33 -10.22 4.63 -11.48
CA SER A 33 -10.45 3.19 -11.39
C SER A 33 -9.48 2.53 -10.41
N ILE A 34 -10.05 1.89 -9.39
CA ILE A 34 -9.37 1.17 -8.33
C ILE A 34 -8.74 -0.06 -8.98
N PHE A 35 -7.41 -0.07 -9.13
CA PHE A 35 -6.73 -1.24 -9.68
C PHE A 35 -6.70 -2.32 -8.61
N GLN A 36 -7.66 -3.24 -8.62
CA GLN A 36 -7.67 -4.41 -7.73
C GLN A 36 -6.39 -5.21 -7.93
N THR A 37 -5.44 -4.99 -7.05
CA THR A 37 -4.11 -5.55 -7.20
C THR A 37 -4.12 -6.97 -6.65
N THR A 38 -4.32 -7.94 -7.53
CA THR A 38 -4.09 -9.34 -7.21
C THR A 38 -2.61 -9.52 -6.88
N THR A 39 -2.31 -10.30 -5.84
CA THR A 39 -1.00 -10.57 -5.21
C THR A 39 0.13 -11.00 -6.16
N SER A 40 -0.14 -11.13 -7.45
CA SER A 40 0.77 -11.58 -8.50
C SER A 40 1.43 -10.45 -9.30
N ASN A 41 0.98 -9.20 -9.18
CA ASN A 41 1.54 -8.08 -9.94
C ASN A 41 2.62 -7.35 -9.14
N SER A 42 3.84 -7.29 -9.67
CA SER A 42 4.95 -6.50 -9.10
C SER A 42 4.56 -5.03 -8.96
N LEU A 43 4.69 -4.44 -7.75
CA LEU A 43 4.28 -3.05 -7.54
C LEU A 43 5.08 -2.07 -8.40
N THR A 44 6.25 -2.41 -8.95
CA THR A 44 6.99 -1.53 -9.87
C THR A 44 6.17 -1.06 -11.08
N SER A 45 5.24 -1.89 -11.59
CA SER A 45 4.31 -1.50 -12.66
C SER A 45 3.11 -0.69 -12.16
N ILE A 46 2.80 -0.80 -10.87
CA ILE A 46 1.62 -0.20 -10.22
C ILE A 46 1.97 1.12 -9.53
N MET A 47 3.20 1.28 -9.05
CA MET A 47 3.77 2.51 -8.51
C MET A 47 3.59 3.65 -9.51
N LYS A 48 3.67 3.39 -10.82
CA LYS A 48 3.42 4.39 -11.87
C LYS A 48 1.94 4.76 -12.06
N LYS A 49 1.01 3.97 -11.53
CA LYS A 49 -0.44 4.09 -11.71
C LYS A 49 -1.18 4.49 -10.43
N ILE A 50 -0.58 4.30 -9.26
CA ILE A 50 -1.14 4.75 -7.98
C ILE A 50 -1.07 6.27 -7.86
N PRO A 51 -1.98 6.89 -7.09
CA PRO A 51 -1.93 8.31 -6.79
C PRO A 51 -0.60 8.70 -6.10
N ALA A 52 -0.15 9.93 -6.38
CA ALA A 52 1.02 10.50 -5.73
C ALA A 52 0.92 10.43 -4.19
N THR A 53 -0.29 10.58 -3.63
CA THR A 53 -0.52 10.45 -2.18
C THR A 53 -0.07 9.12 -1.60
N ILE A 54 -0.27 8.00 -2.30
CA ILE A 54 0.24 6.70 -1.84
C ILE A 54 1.77 6.65 -1.96
N GLN A 55 2.34 7.19 -3.05
CA GLN A 55 3.79 7.24 -3.24
C GLN A 55 4.47 8.06 -2.13
N ASP A 56 3.92 9.23 -1.82
CA ASP A 56 4.41 10.12 -0.77
C ASP A 56 4.30 9.44 0.61
N SER A 57 3.20 8.71 0.85
CA SER A 57 3.03 7.94 2.08
C SER A 57 4.07 6.83 2.21
N ILE A 58 4.37 6.10 1.12
CA ILE A 58 5.43 5.09 1.09
C ILE A 58 6.79 5.73 1.39
N ALA A 59 7.13 6.86 0.75
CA ALA A 59 8.38 7.57 0.97
C ALA A 59 8.52 8.07 2.42
N LEU A 60 7.43 8.61 2.99
CA LEU A 60 7.37 9.02 4.39
C LEU A 60 7.63 7.83 5.32
N MET A 61 6.99 6.69 5.07
CA MET A 61 7.21 5.48 5.85
C MET A 61 8.62 4.91 5.72
N GLN A 62 9.24 4.99 4.53
CA GLN A 62 10.65 4.64 4.35
C GLN A 62 11.55 5.49 5.26
N SER A 63 11.30 6.80 5.35
CA SER A 63 12.08 7.67 6.25
C SER A 63 11.84 7.37 7.73
N MET A 64 10.66 6.89 8.10
CA MET A 64 10.30 6.52 9.47
C MET A 64 10.76 5.09 9.85
N GLY A 65 11.27 4.30 8.90
CA GLY A 65 11.67 2.91 9.12
C GLY A 65 10.50 1.93 9.26
N GLU A 66 9.31 2.34 8.82
CA GLU A 66 8.07 1.58 8.92
C GLU A 66 7.81 0.78 7.65
N ARG A 67 7.22 -0.41 7.81
CA ARG A 67 7.29 -1.46 6.78
C ARG A 67 5.95 -1.82 6.14
N TYR A 68 4.84 -1.56 6.83
CA TYR A 68 3.52 -2.03 6.39
C TYR A 68 2.53 -0.87 6.31
N LEU A 69 2.07 -0.59 5.09
CA LEU A 69 1.01 0.37 4.83
C LEU A 69 -0.28 -0.36 4.46
N TRP A 70 -1.33 -0.13 5.22
CA TRP A 70 -2.68 -0.57 4.90
C TRP A 70 -3.44 0.53 4.15
N VAL A 71 -4.16 0.15 3.10
CA VAL A 71 -5.09 1.02 2.37
C VAL A 71 -6.42 0.31 2.21
N ASP A 72 -7.51 1.08 2.28
CA ASP A 72 -8.88 0.54 2.30
C ASP A 72 -9.32 -0.13 1.00
N SER A 73 -8.74 0.23 -0.17
CA SER A 73 -9.19 -0.30 -1.47
C SER A 73 -8.04 -0.51 -2.45
N LEU A 74 -7.16 -1.46 -2.17
CA LEU A 74 -6.07 -1.83 -3.09
C LEU A 74 -6.51 -2.57 -4.36
#